data_AF-W0ESA5-F1
#
_entry.id   AF-W0ESA5-F1
#
_cell.length_a   1.000
_cell.length_b   1.000
_cell.length_c   1.000
_cell.angle_alpha   90.00
_cell.angle_beta   90.00
_cell.angle_gamma   90.00
#
_symmetry.space_group_name_H-M   'P 1'
#
loop_
_entity.id
_entity.type
_entity.pdbx_description
1 polymer ?
#
loop_
_entity_poly.entity_id
_entity_poly.type
_entity_poly.pdbx_seq_one_letter_code
_entity_poly.pdbx_strand_id
1 'polypeptide(L)'
;MQICEVRKGSYEVEFISVLIPSLFAALENSNTILDFCSHLKRVKDYIVGTNVSLQKPNEQSIRNCIEITQPIIHNHGTINIITGNEKVVVIDSEEAQQVKTLSPQVIKEIGTMDEAQPQTNIYRKKLFYWYQTRFDDKKSNSGNKGIIESIQPEAVNVIFEDDNSLTKTEMTTSHDGVDWQKRGYIVDIEVLRKGDKIVKYKILQNYMDESVVDDTLF
;
A
#
# COMPACT_ATOMS: atom_id res chain seq x y z
N MET A 1 -9.72 -25.14 7.26
CA MET A 1 -10.18 -25.74 6.00
C MET A 1 -10.53 -27.18 6.31
N GLN A 2 -11.79 -27.56 6.17
CA GLN A 2 -12.25 -28.94 6.31
C GLN A 2 -12.94 -29.33 5.00
N ILE A 3 -12.61 -30.50 4.47
CA ILE A 3 -13.31 -31.03 3.30
C ILE A 3 -14.65 -31.57 3.80
N CYS A 4 -15.76 -31.02 3.31
CA CYS A 4 -17.09 -31.41 3.74
C CYS A 4 -17.63 -32.55 2.90
N GLU A 5 -17.41 -32.49 1.58
CA GLU A 5 -17.84 -33.55 0.68
C GLU A 5 -16.87 -33.72 -0.49
N VAL A 6 -16.59 -34.97 -0.85
CA VAL A 6 -15.89 -35.33 -2.09
C VAL A 6 -16.85 -36.14 -2.94
N ARG A 7 -17.40 -35.53 -3.98
CA ARG A 7 -18.17 -36.23 -5.02
C ARG A 7 -17.26 -36.47 -6.22
N LYS A 8 -17.57 -37.49 -7.03
CA LYS A 8 -16.79 -37.85 -8.21
C LYS A 8 -16.67 -36.63 -9.16
N GLY A 9 -15.51 -35.96 -9.14
CA GLY A 9 -15.23 -34.76 -9.93
C GLY A 9 -15.48 -33.40 -9.26
N SER A 10 -15.82 -33.33 -7.97
CA SER A 10 -15.96 -32.06 -7.25
C SER A 10 -15.54 -32.16 -5.78
N TYR A 11 -14.90 -31.09 -5.29
CA TYR A 11 -14.57 -30.93 -3.87
C TYR A 11 -15.44 -29.80 -3.32
N GLU A 12 -16.28 -30.12 -2.35
CA GLU A 12 -17.01 -29.12 -1.59
C GLU A 12 -16.23 -28.83 -0.30
N VAL A 13 -15.72 -27.60 -0.23
CA VAL A 13 -14.92 -27.13 0.91
C VAL A 13 -15.71 -26.04 1.61
N GLU A 14 -16.09 -26.33 2.85
CA GLU A 14 -16.61 -25.30 3.74
C GLU A 14 -15.45 -24.61 4.44
N PHE A 15 -15.43 -23.28 4.36
CA PHE A 15 -14.54 -22.47 5.18
C PHE A 15 -15.07 -22.45 6.62
N ILE A 16 -14.90 -23.55 7.33
CA ILE A 16 -15.03 -23.54 8.79
C ILE A 16 -13.84 -22.74 9.32
N SER A 17 -14.10 -21.60 9.96
CA SER A 17 -13.11 -20.82 10.68
C SER A 17 -12.52 -21.73 11.77
N VAL A 18 -11.40 -22.40 11.48
CA VAL A 18 -10.61 -23.04 12.52
C VAL A 18 -10.06 -21.89 13.35
N LEU A 19 -10.62 -21.73 14.55
CA LEU A 19 -10.32 -20.66 15.49
C LEU A 19 -8.81 -20.60 15.71
N ILE A 20 -8.14 -19.65 15.04
CA ILE A 20 -6.86 -19.11 15.48
C ILE A 20 -7.24 -17.80 16.18
N PRO A 21 -7.33 -17.77 17.52
CA PRO A 21 -7.77 -16.58 18.25
C PRO A 21 -6.89 -15.35 17.98
N SER A 22 -5.60 -15.57 17.70
CA SER A 22 -4.65 -14.51 17.35
C SER A 22 -4.86 -13.91 15.96
N LEU A 23 -5.54 -14.62 15.04
CA LEU A 23 -5.93 -14.05 13.76
C LEU A 23 -7.17 -13.14 13.92
N PHE A 24 -8.10 -13.50 14.82
CA PHE A 24 -9.34 -12.75 15.05
C PHE A 24 -9.22 -11.47 15.86
N ALA A 25 -8.24 -11.36 16.78
CA ALA A 25 -7.96 -10.10 17.47
C ALA A 25 -7.50 -8.98 16.50
N ALA A 26 -7.10 -9.32 15.27
CA ALA A 26 -6.81 -8.38 14.19
C ALA A 26 -8.00 -8.16 13.22
N LEU A 27 -9.14 -8.85 13.41
CA LEU A 27 -10.29 -8.92 12.49
C LEU A 27 -11.57 -8.28 13.05
N GLU A 28 -11.49 -7.39 14.04
CA GLU A 28 -12.67 -6.67 14.58
C GLU A 28 -13.38 -5.73 13.59
N ASN A 29 -13.03 -5.74 12.30
CA ASN A 29 -13.73 -5.02 11.24
C ASN A 29 -14.42 -6.02 10.29
N SER A 30 -15.75 -6.14 10.35
CA SER A 30 -16.58 -6.76 9.30
C SER A 30 -16.23 -6.15 7.93
N ASN A 31 -15.59 -6.85 6.97
CA ASN A 31 -16.21 -7.73 5.96
C ASN A 31 -15.17 -8.64 5.25
N THR A 32 -14.23 -9.21 5.99
CA THR A 32 -13.00 -9.82 5.44
C THR A 32 -13.17 -10.94 4.38
N ILE A 33 -14.24 -11.74 4.44
CA ILE A 33 -14.54 -12.76 3.41
C ILE A 33 -15.01 -12.11 2.11
N LEU A 34 -15.89 -11.10 2.19
CA LEU A 34 -16.36 -10.37 1.02
C LEU A 34 -15.21 -9.56 0.40
N ASP A 35 -14.35 -8.98 1.22
CA ASP A 35 -13.14 -8.28 0.77
C ASP A 35 -12.18 -9.23 0.05
N PHE A 36 -11.97 -10.43 0.58
CA PHE A 36 -11.20 -11.48 -0.08
C PHE A 36 -11.79 -11.88 -1.44
N CYS A 37 -13.11 -12.16 -1.49
CA CYS A 37 -13.79 -12.55 -2.72
C CYS A 37 -13.71 -11.44 -3.79
N SER A 38 -13.90 -10.19 -3.36
CA SER A 38 -13.83 -9.01 -4.23
C SER A 38 -12.41 -8.79 -4.73
N HIS A 39 -11.39 -8.99 -3.89
CA HIS A 39 -9.99 -8.93 -4.27
C HIS A 39 -9.64 -10.02 -5.29
N LEU A 40 -10.02 -11.27 -5.05
CA LEU A 40 -9.76 -12.38 -5.98
C LEU A 40 -10.43 -12.14 -7.34
N LYS A 41 -11.70 -11.71 -7.35
CA LYS A 41 -12.43 -11.36 -8.56
C LYS A 41 -11.72 -10.25 -9.34
N ARG A 42 -11.31 -9.17 -8.66
CA ARG A 42 -10.59 -8.05 -9.26
C ARG A 42 -9.26 -8.47 -9.88
N VAL A 43 -8.48 -9.29 -9.19
CA VAL A 43 -7.19 -9.80 -9.71
C VAL A 43 -7.43 -10.64 -10.95
N LYS A 44 -8.40 -11.56 -10.92
CA LYS A 44 -8.79 -12.38 -12.08
C LYS A 44 -9.21 -11.52 -13.26
N ASP A 45 -10.13 -10.58 -13.04
CA ASP A 45 -10.66 -9.69 -14.08
C ASP A 45 -9.55 -8.80 -14.67
N TYR A 46 -8.58 -8.36 -13.86
CA TYR A 46 -7.40 -7.63 -14.34
C TYR A 46 -6.51 -8.49 -15.24
N ILE A 47 -6.22 -9.73 -14.86
CA ILE A 47 -5.37 -10.65 -15.64
C ILE A 47 -6.02 -10.99 -16.99
N VAL A 48 -7.33 -11.23 -17.00
CA VAL A 48 -8.08 -11.60 -18.22
C VAL A 48 -8.43 -10.36 -19.07
N GLY A 49 -8.21 -9.15 -18.57
CA GLY A 49 -8.46 -7.90 -19.29
C GLY A 49 -9.94 -7.54 -19.39
N THR A 50 -10.80 -8.12 -18.56
CA THR A 50 -12.24 -7.82 -18.50
C THR A 50 -12.55 -6.59 -17.64
N ASN A 51 -11.58 -6.06 -16.90
CA ASN A 51 -11.74 -4.88 -16.08
C ASN A 51 -10.48 -3.99 -16.10
N VAL A 52 -10.64 -2.73 -16.50
CA VAL A 52 -9.62 -1.67 -16.42
C VAL A 52 -9.69 -1.01 -15.04
N SER A 53 -9.56 -1.82 -13.99
CA SER A 53 -9.58 -1.32 -12.60
C SER A 53 -8.43 -0.32 -12.39
N LEU A 54 -8.75 0.85 -11.81
CA LEU A 54 -7.77 1.90 -11.46
C LEU A 54 -6.67 1.41 -10.52
N GLN A 55 -6.93 0.37 -9.74
CA GLN A 55 -5.98 -0.21 -8.80
C GLN A 55 -5.43 -1.52 -9.33
N LYS A 56 -4.14 -1.50 -9.71
CA LYS A 56 -3.39 -2.66 -10.20
C LYS A 56 -3.11 -3.66 -9.06
N PRO A 57 -3.18 -4.98 -9.30
CA PRO A 57 -2.75 -5.97 -8.33
C PRO A 57 -1.22 -6.03 -8.25
N ASN A 58 -0.68 -6.37 -7.08
CA ASN A 58 0.76 -6.66 -6.93
C ASN A 58 1.08 -8.07 -7.45
N GLU A 59 2.37 -8.34 -7.68
CA GLU A 59 2.86 -9.64 -8.19
C GLU A 59 2.39 -10.82 -7.32
N GLN A 60 2.44 -10.70 -6.00
CA GLN A 60 2.02 -11.78 -5.09
C GLN A 60 0.54 -12.11 -5.26
N SER A 61 -0.33 -11.10 -5.47
CA SER A 61 -1.76 -11.32 -5.70
C SER A 61 -2.01 -12.10 -6.98
N ILE A 62 -1.24 -11.83 -8.04
CA ILE A 62 -1.31 -12.58 -9.30
C ILE A 62 -0.85 -14.03 -9.08
N ARG A 63 0.28 -14.24 -8.40
CA ARG A 63 0.79 -15.59 -8.09
C ARG A 63 -0.23 -16.40 -7.27
N ASN A 64 -0.82 -15.79 -6.24
CA ASN A 64 -1.87 -16.42 -5.44
C ASN A 64 -3.09 -16.79 -6.31
N CYS A 65 -3.50 -15.92 -7.25
CA CYS A 65 -4.60 -16.21 -8.16
C CYS A 65 -4.31 -17.44 -9.04
N ILE A 66 -3.08 -17.55 -9.59
CA ILE A 66 -2.65 -18.72 -10.36
C ILE A 66 -2.76 -19.99 -9.49
N GLU A 67 -2.20 -19.96 -8.27
CA GLU A 67 -2.19 -21.12 -7.37
C GLU A 67 -3.61 -21.58 -7.00
N ILE A 68 -4.51 -20.64 -6.71
CA ILE A 68 -5.92 -20.93 -6.41
C ILE A 68 -6.61 -21.60 -7.60
N THR A 69 -6.37 -21.13 -8.83
CA THR A 69 -7.06 -21.64 -10.02
C THR A 69 -6.38 -22.86 -10.67
N GLN A 70 -5.11 -23.12 -10.35
CA GLN A 70 -4.31 -24.20 -10.95
C GLN A 70 -4.96 -25.60 -10.91
N PRO A 71 -5.68 -26.02 -9.84
CA PRO A 71 -6.26 -27.36 -9.75
C PRO A 71 -7.40 -27.62 -10.74
N ILE A 72 -8.12 -26.57 -11.19
CA ILE A 72 -9.30 -26.73 -12.05
C ILE A 72 -8.99 -26.74 -13.56
N ILE A 73 -7.77 -26.36 -13.95
CA ILE A 73 -7.35 -26.23 -15.36
C ILE A 73 -7.50 -27.55 -16.14
N HIS A 74 -6.95 -28.66 -15.62
CA HIS A 74 -6.92 -29.93 -16.34
C HIS A 74 -8.17 -30.80 -16.14
N ASN A 75 -9.02 -30.43 -15.18
CA ASN A 75 -10.15 -31.25 -14.74
C ASN A 75 -11.50 -30.71 -15.22
N HIS A 76 -11.51 -29.68 -16.08
CA HIS A 76 -12.73 -28.96 -16.49
C HIS A 76 -13.60 -28.53 -15.29
N GLY A 77 -12.95 -28.17 -14.19
CA GLY A 77 -13.61 -27.84 -12.93
C GLY A 77 -14.07 -26.39 -12.88
N THR A 78 -14.85 -26.06 -11.85
CA THR A 78 -15.28 -24.68 -11.56
C THR A 78 -15.05 -24.39 -10.09
N ILE A 79 -14.43 -23.24 -9.78
CA ILE A 79 -14.38 -22.68 -8.44
C ILE A 79 -15.61 -21.80 -8.29
N ASN A 80 -16.48 -22.12 -7.32
CA ASN A 80 -17.60 -21.28 -6.93
C ASN A 80 -17.36 -20.85 -5.48
N ILE A 81 -17.28 -19.54 -5.23
CA ILE A 81 -17.30 -18.98 -3.88
C ILE A 81 -18.68 -18.38 -3.66
N ILE A 82 -19.41 -18.95 -2.70
CA ILE A 82 -20.80 -18.64 -2.40
C ILE A 82 -20.88 -18.08 -0.98
N THR A 83 -21.59 -16.99 -0.81
CA THR A 83 -21.89 -16.40 0.50
C THR A 83 -23.38 -16.16 0.59
N GLY A 84 -24.04 -16.77 1.58
CA GLY A 84 -25.49 -16.91 1.60
C GLY A 84 -25.98 -17.65 0.35
N ASN A 85 -26.87 -17.02 -0.42
CA ASN A 85 -27.42 -17.58 -1.66
C ASN A 85 -26.80 -16.98 -2.94
N GLU A 86 -25.76 -16.14 -2.81
CA GLU A 86 -25.15 -15.45 -3.94
C GLU A 86 -23.79 -16.03 -4.31
N LYS A 87 -23.59 -16.27 -5.61
CA LYS A 87 -22.28 -16.63 -6.17
C LYS A 87 -21.46 -15.35 -6.35
N VAL A 88 -20.48 -15.13 -5.47
CA VAL A 88 -19.66 -13.91 -5.49
C VAL A 88 -18.47 -14.06 -6.42
N VAL A 89 -17.91 -15.27 -6.52
CA VAL A 89 -16.84 -15.59 -7.47
C VAL A 89 -17.16 -16.90 -8.18
N VAL A 90 -17.11 -16.87 -9.51
CA VAL A 90 -17.19 -18.06 -10.36
C VAL A 90 -15.98 -17.99 -11.28
N ILE A 91 -15.17 -19.06 -11.30
CA ILE A 91 -14.03 -19.22 -12.19
C ILE A 91 -14.10 -20.62 -12.80
N ASP A 92 -14.23 -20.71 -14.11
CA ASP A 92 -14.19 -21.99 -14.82
C ASP A 92 -12.77 -22.36 -15.28
N SER A 93 -12.63 -23.54 -15.88
CA SER A 93 -11.34 -24.04 -16.37
C SER A 93 -10.76 -23.22 -17.51
N GLU A 94 -11.60 -22.55 -18.32
CA GLU A 94 -11.14 -21.69 -19.41
C GLU A 94 -10.55 -20.39 -18.85
N GLU A 95 -11.27 -19.72 -17.95
CA GLU A 95 -10.78 -18.55 -17.23
C GLU A 95 -9.52 -18.88 -16.42
N ALA A 96 -9.47 -20.04 -15.76
CA ALA A 96 -8.27 -20.50 -15.04
C ALA A 96 -7.07 -20.71 -15.98
N GLN A 97 -7.30 -21.23 -17.19
CA GLN A 97 -6.26 -21.36 -18.20
C GLN A 97 -5.81 -20.00 -18.73
N GLN A 98 -6.73 -19.05 -18.93
CA GLN A 98 -6.40 -17.67 -19.31
C GLN A 98 -5.57 -16.99 -18.21
N VAL A 99 -5.95 -17.12 -16.94
CA VAL A 99 -5.18 -16.61 -15.79
C VAL A 99 -3.75 -17.14 -15.84
N LYS A 100 -3.55 -18.45 -16.03
CA LYS A 100 -2.21 -19.05 -16.13
C LYS A 100 -1.42 -18.52 -17.32
N THR A 101 -2.04 -18.40 -18.49
CA THR A 101 -1.35 -18.02 -19.75
C THR A 101 -0.98 -16.54 -19.79
N LEU A 102 -1.86 -15.65 -19.29
CA LEU A 102 -1.68 -14.21 -19.37
C LEU A 102 -0.83 -13.65 -18.21
N SER A 103 -0.85 -14.31 -17.05
CA SER A 103 -0.12 -13.84 -15.85
C SER A 103 1.36 -13.51 -16.07
N PRO A 104 2.18 -14.30 -16.82
CA PRO A 104 3.58 -13.95 -17.03
C PRO A 104 3.78 -12.60 -17.74
N GLN A 105 2.93 -12.30 -18.73
CA GLN A 105 2.95 -11.00 -19.41
C GLN A 105 2.52 -9.90 -18.45
N VAL A 106 1.44 -10.10 -17.70
CA VAL A 106 0.91 -9.12 -16.74
C VAL A 106 1.92 -8.83 -15.62
N ILE A 107 2.61 -9.85 -15.10
CA ILE A 107 3.69 -9.67 -14.10
C ILE A 107 4.84 -8.86 -14.70
N LYS A 108 5.23 -9.15 -15.95
CA LYS A 108 6.26 -8.37 -16.64
C LYS A 108 5.81 -6.93 -16.84
N GLU A 109 4.55 -6.69 -17.23
CA GLU A 109 4.00 -5.34 -17.40
C GLU A 109 3.99 -4.58 -16.07
N ILE A 110 3.61 -5.21 -14.97
CA ILE A 110 3.67 -4.59 -13.63
C ILE A 110 5.12 -4.29 -13.23
N GLY A 111 6.04 -5.24 -13.40
CA GLY A 111 7.46 -5.04 -13.10
C GLY A 111 8.12 -3.96 -13.97
N THR A 112 7.78 -3.91 -15.26
CA THR A 112 8.25 -2.84 -16.15
C THR A 112 7.56 -1.51 -15.90
N MET A 113 6.33 -1.48 -15.39
CA MET A 113 5.64 -0.24 -15.00
C MET A 113 6.13 0.32 -13.67
N ASP A 114 6.56 -0.53 -12.73
CA ASP A 114 7.27 -0.13 -11.52
C ASP A 114 8.67 0.44 -11.85
N GLU A 115 9.26 0.05 -12.98
CA GLU A 115 10.50 0.65 -13.53
C GLU A 115 10.26 1.81 -14.51
N ALA A 116 9.08 1.92 -15.14
CA ALA A 116 8.80 2.86 -16.25
C ALA A 116 7.73 3.92 -15.99
N GLN A 117 7.28 4.11 -14.74
CA GLN A 117 6.66 5.35 -14.33
C GLN A 117 7.50 6.02 -13.24
N PRO A 118 8.13 7.18 -13.49
CA PRO A 118 8.37 8.10 -12.40
C PRO A 118 6.98 8.56 -11.95
N GLN A 119 6.36 7.84 -11.01
CA GLN A 119 5.58 8.55 -10.01
C GLN A 119 6.57 9.59 -9.49
N THR A 120 6.33 10.86 -9.75
CA THR A 120 7.17 11.88 -9.13
C THR A 120 6.97 11.71 -7.64
N ASN A 121 7.88 10.98 -7.00
CA ASN A 121 7.98 10.89 -5.54
C ASN A 121 8.21 12.28 -4.95
N ILE A 122 8.51 13.26 -5.80
CA ILE A 122 8.56 14.68 -5.52
C ILE A 122 7.14 15.26 -5.42
N TYR A 123 6.78 15.66 -4.21
CA TYR A 123 5.59 16.46 -3.93
C TYR A 123 6.05 17.88 -3.61
N ARG A 124 5.41 18.86 -4.23
CA ARG A 124 5.76 20.27 -4.03
C ARG A 124 4.82 20.95 -3.05
N LYS A 125 5.36 21.93 -2.32
CA LYS A 125 4.61 22.84 -1.46
C LYS A 125 3.67 22.12 -0.50
N LYS A 126 4.20 21.11 0.20
CA LYS A 126 3.46 20.35 1.22
C LYS A 126 3.67 20.93 2.59
N LEU A 127 2.61 20.94 3.38
CA LEU A 127 2.63 21.35 4.76
C LEU A 127 3.22 20.23 5.63
N PHE A 128 4.31 20.56 6.31
CA PHE A 128 5.12 19.66 7.11
C PHE A 128 5.21 20.14 8.55
N TYR A 129 5.10 19.18 9.48
CA TYR A 129 5.24 19.44 10.91
C TYR A 129 6.32 18.56 11.51
N TRP A 130 7.08 19.12 12.45
CA TRP A 130 8.01 18.36 13.26
C TRP A 130 7.26 17.52 14.30
N TYR A 131 7.47 16.21 14.27
CA TYR A 131 7.04 15.32 15.36
C TYR A 131 8.20 15.06 16.34
N GLN A 132 9.40 14.92 15.80
CA GLN A 132 10.62 14.71 16.58
C GLN A 132 11.81 15.28 15.81
N THR A 133 12.72 15.97 16.50
CA THR A 133 14.01 16.35 15.93
C THR A 133 15.14 15.88 16.85
N ARG A 134 16.30 15.61 16.26
CA ARG A 134 17.52 15.30 17.01
C ARG A 134 18.66 16.20 16.56
N PHE A 135 19.30 16.86 17.50
CA PHE A 135 20.46 17.71 17.24
C PHE A 135 21.75 16.90 17.45
N ASP A 136 22.23 16.27 16.38
CA ASP A 136 23.47 15.50 16.34
C ASP A 136 24.20 15.86 15.04
N ASP A 137 25.19 16.75 15.13
CA ASP A 137 25.89 17.33 13.97
C ASP A 137 26.65 16.28 13.15
N LYS A 138 26.92 15.10 13.74
CA LYS A 138 27.57 13.98 13.05
C LYS A 138 26.55 13.05 12.37
N LYS A 139 25.25 13.21 12.66
CA LYS A 139 24.15 12.33 12.19
C LYS A 139 22.87 13.13 11.94
N SER A 140 22.97 14.18 11.13
CA SER A 140 21.88 15.11 10.81
C SER A 140 20.59 14.43 10.32
N ASN A 141 20.75 13.36 9.54
CA ASN A 141 19.70 12.55 8.93
C ASN A 141 19.22 11.36 9.80
N SER A 142 19.44 11.41 11.12
CA SER A 142 19.03 10.35 12.05
C SER A 142 18.14 10.87 13.18
N GLY A 143 17.08 10.13 13.50
CA GLY A 143 16.21 10.41 14.65
C GLY A 143 15.20 11.54 14.46
N ASN A 144 15.13 12.16 13.28
CA ASN A 144 14.10 13.14 12.98
C ASN A 144 12.85 12.45 12.43
N LYS A 145 11.68 12.94 12.83
CA LYS A 145 10.39 12.52 12.32
C LYS A 145 9.49 13.73 12.08
N GLY A 146 8.66 13.63 11.06
CA GLY A 146 7.67 14.65 10.76
C GLY A 146 6.44 14.08 10.09
N ILE A 147 5.42 14.93 10.00
CA ILE A 147 4.08 14.59 9.54
C ILE A 147 3.75 15.48 8.35
N ILE A 148 3.17 14.90 7.30
CA ILE A 148 2.55 15.59 6.19
C ILE A 148 1.16 14.97 6.04
N GLU A 149 0.16 15.55 6.69
CA GLU A 149 -1.18 14.95 6.81
C GLU A 149 -1.83 14.66 5.44
N SER A 150 -1.55 15.52 4.45
CA SER A 150 -2.03 15.32 3.07
C SER A 150 -1.43 14.09 2.36
N ILE A 151 -0.42 13.45 2.95
CA ILE A 151 0.21 12.21 2.47
C ILE A 151 -0.13 11.05 3.41
N GLN A 152 0.12 11.20 4.71
CA GLN A 152 -0.34 10.29 5.76
C GLN A 152 -0.32 10.97 7.13
N PRO A 153 -1.22 10.60 8.04
CA PRO A 153 -1.31 11.22 9.37
C PRO A 153 -0.20 10.78 10.33
N GLU A 154 0.46 9.64 10.10
CA GLU A 154 1.50 9.13 11.01
C GLU A 154 2.88 9.74 10.75
N ALA A 155 3.65 9.93 11.83
CA ALA A 155 5.01 10.43 11.79
C ALA A 155 5.98 9.49 11.04
N VAL A 156 6.66 10.03 10.03
CA VAL A 156 7.62 9.34 9.16
C VAL A 156 9.04 9.86 9.44
N ASN A 157 10.05 9.01 9.24
CA ASN A 157 11.45 9.43 9.34
C ASN A 157 11.78 10.51 8.31
N VAL A 158 12.48 11.56 8.73
CA VAL A 158 12.84 12.69 7.86
C VAL A 158 14.35 12.75 7.67
N ILE A 159 14.73 12.90 6.41
CA ILE A 159 16.10 13.20 5.98
C ILE A 159 16.08 14.46 5.10
N PHE A 160 17.24 15.04 4.88
CA PHE A 160 17.44 16.22 4.07
C PHE A 160 18.31 15.90 2.86
N GLU A 161 18.04 16.57 1.73
CA GLU A 161 18.89 16.50 0.54
C GLU A 161 20.28 17.10 0.80
N ASP A 162 20.34 18.16 1.59
CA ASP A 162 21.59 18.80 1.95
C ASP A 162 22.25 18.06 3.11
N ASP A 163 23.32 17.31 2.81
CA ASP A 163 24.09 16.55 3.80
C ASP A 163 24.66 17.46 4.92
N ASN A 164 24.90 18.72 4.60
CA ASN A 164 25.41 19.78 5.46
C ASN A 164 24.35 20.41 6.39
N SER A 165 23.09 19.97 6.36
CA SER A 165 22.06 20.32 7.35
C SER A 165 21.69 21.80 7.47
N LEU A 166 21.95 22.58 6.43
CA LEU A 166 21.55 23.99 6.35
C LEU A 166 20.03 24.13 6.40
N THR A 167 19.31 23.33 5.61
CA THR A 167 17.83 23.33 5.60
C THR A 167 17.27 22.98 6.98
N LYS A 168 17.87 21.98 7.64
CA LYS A 168 17.48 21.61 9.00
C LYS A 168 17.71 22.74 9.99
N THR A 169 18.85 23.41 9.90
CA THR A 169 19.22 24.52 10.79
C THR A 169 18.26 25.70 10.59
N GLU A 170 17.94 26.04 9.35
CA GLU A 170 16.93 27.03 9.01
C GLU A 170 15.56 26.67 9.63
N MET A 171 15.11 25.43 9.44
CA MET A 171 13.84 24.93 10.00
C MET A 171 13.84 24.70 11.51
N THR A 172 14.96 24.83 12.21
CA THR A 172 15.06 24.64 13.67
C THR A 172 15.61 25.87 14.40
N THR A 173 15.67 27.01 13.69
CA THR A 173 16.00 28.31 14.25
C THR A 173 14.73 29.14 14.31
N SER A 174 14.46 29.78 15.45
CA SER A 174 13.30 30.66 15.59
C SER A 174 13.41 31.84 14.62
N HIS A 175 12.32 32.15 13.93
CA HIS A 175 12.23 33.22 12.93
C HIS A 175 11.02 34.10 13.24
N ASP A 176 11.17 35.41 13.08
CA ASP A 176 10.13 36.42 13.39
C ASP A 176 9.55 36.34 14.80
N GLY A 177 10.36 35.92 15.78
CA GLY A 177 9.93 35.79 17.18
C GLY A 177 9.01 34.59 17.45
N VAL A 178 8.81 33.71 16.46
CA VAL A 178 8.02 32.47 16.61
C VAL A 178 8.97 31.28 16.79
N ASP A 179 8.73 30.49 17.83
CA ASP A 179 9.44 29.24 18.05
C ASP A 179 9.21 28.27 16.89
N TRP A 180 10.30 27.68 16.39
CA TRP A 180 10.28 26.78 15.24
C TRP A 180 9.35 25.56 15.42
N GLN A 181 9.11 25.13 16.67
CA GLN A 181 8.19 24.04 16.99
C GLN A 181 6.72 24.40 16.70
N LYS A 182 6.38 25.69 16.67
CA LYS A 182 5.02 26.21 16.47
C LYS A 182 4.68 26.51 15.02
N ARG A 183 5.50 26.01 14.10
CA ARG A 183 5.42 26.38 12.70
C ARG A 183 5.11 25.16 11.83
N GLY A 184 4.18 25.34 10.91
CA GLY A 184 3.98 24.45 9.78
C GLY A 184 4.84 24.91 8.62
N TYR A 185 5.75 24.04 8.16
CA TYR A 185 6.69 24.36 7.10
C TYR A 185 6.13 23.99 5.74
N ILE A 186 6.26 24.88 4.75
CA ILE A 186 5.98 24.55 3.36
C ILE A 186 7.25 24.02 2.71
N VAL A 187 7.21 22.76 2.27
CA VAL A 187 8.39 22.05 1.75
C VAL A 187 8.12 21.34 0.43
N ASP A 188 9.16 21.23 -0.39
CA ASP A 188 9.23 20.23 -1.45
C ASP A 188 9.89 18.97 -0.87
N ILE A 189 9.31 17.81 -1.14
CA ILE A 189 9.76 16.53 -0.56
C ILE A 189 9.78 15.42 -1.58
N GLU A 190 10.75 14.52 -1.49
CA GLU A 190 10.71 13.21 -2.11
C GLU A 190 10.21 12.16 -1.10
N VAL A 191 9.19 11.39 -1.46
CA VAL A 191 8.66 10.28 -0.67
C VAL A 191 9.44 9.01 -1.00
N LEU A 192 10.16 8.47 -0.03
CA LEU A 192 10.88 7.20 -0.18
C LEU A 192 10.03 6.04 0.33
N ARG A 193 9.74 5.09 -0.55
CA ARG A 193 8.86 3.94 -0.27
C ARG A 193 9.61 2.61 -0.28
N LYS A 194 9.08 1.62 0.45
CA LYS A 194 9.44 0.20 0.34
C LYS A 194 8.14 -0.58 0.14
N GLY A 195 7.85 -0.95 -1.10
CA GLY A 195 6.50 -1.40 -1.50
C GLY A 195 5.50 -0.26 -1.29
N ASP A 196 4.33 -0.58 -0.73
CA ASP A 196 3.27 0.41 -0.49
C ASP A 196 3.54 1.32 0.74
N LYS A 197 4.54 0.99 1.55
CA LYS A 197 4.84 1.70 2.81
C LYS A 197 5.80 2.87 2.60
N ILE A 198 5.44 4.05 3.09
CA ILE A 198 6.36 5.20 3.21
C ILE A 198 7.38 4.90 4.31
N VAL A 199 8.67 5.01 3.96
CA VAL A 199 9.78 4.77 4.88
C VAL A 199 10.40 6.09 5.33
N LYS A 200 10.53 7.06 4.42
CA LYS A 200 11.11 8.37 4.72
C LYS A 200 10.49 9.48 3.87
N TYR A 201 10.55 10.70 4.39
CA TYR A 201 10.52 11.92 3.59
C TYR A 201 11.93 12.46 3.45
N LYS A 202 12.32 12.81 2.22
CA LYS A 202 13.53 13.57 1.94
C LYS A 202 13.13 15.01 1.62
N ILE A 203 13.45 15.95 2.50
CA ILE A 203 13.19 17.36 2.27
C ILE A 203 14.18 17.87 1.22
N LEU A 204 13.64 18.38 0.11
CA LEU A 204 14.40 18.90 -1.02
C LEU A 204 14.57 20.43 -0.90
N GLN A 205 13.53 21.12 -0.44
CA GLN A 205 13.53 22.56 -0.27
C GLN A 205 12.54 22.98 0.81
N ASN A 206 12.92 23.96 1.61
CA ASN A 206 12.06 24.67 2.55
C ASN A 206 11.69 26.06 1.98
N TYR A 207 10.43 26.47 2.18
CA TYR A 207 9.94 27.79 1.80
C TYR A 207 9.51 28.55 3.06
N MET A 208 10.50 29.12 3.73
CA MET A 208 10.31 29.76 5.04
C MET A 208 9.29 30.89 5.00
N ASP A 209 9.32 31.73 3.96
CA ASP A 209 8.40 32.87 3.78
C ASP A 209 6.93 32.46 3.54
N GLU A 210 6.70 31.24 3.08
CA GLU A 210 5.36 30.67 2.85
C GLU A 210 4.87 29.81 4.03
N SER A 211 5.74 29.58 5.01
CA SER A 211 5.47 28.71 6.15
C SER A 211 4.57 29.40 7.17
N VAL A 212 3.57 28.66 7.65
CA VAL A 212 2.47 29.19 8.46
C VAL A 212 2.77 29.07 9.95
N VAL A 213 2.42 30.11 10.70
CA VAL A 213 2.34 30.04 12.16
C VAL A 213 0.97 29.46 12.49
N ASP A 214 0.95 28.34 13.20
CA ASP A 214 -0.28 27.65 13.52
C ASP A 214 -0.45 27.58 15.04
N ASP A 215 -1.33 28.45 15.53
CA ASP A 215 -1.67 28.56 16.95
C ASP A 215 -2.52 27.39 17.44
N THR A 216 -3.01 26.52 16.53
CA THR A 216 -3.87 25.36 16.85
C THR A 216 -3.11 24.04 17.00
N LEU A 217 -1.78 24.05 16.83
CA LEU A 217 -0.91 22.87 16.98
C LEU A 217 -0.54 22.52 18.44
N PHE A 218 -1.09 23.25 19.42
CA PHE A 218 -0.81 23.06 20.86
C PHE A 218 -2.09 22.88 21.69
#